data_AF-A0A8K1FVL4-F1
#
_entry.id   AF-A0A8K1FVL4-F1
#
_cell.length_a   1.000
_cell.length_b   1.000
_cell.length_c   1.000
_cell.angle_alpha   90.00
_cell.angle_beta   90.00
_cell.angle_gamma   90.00
#
_symmetry.space_group_name_H-M   'P 1'
#
loop_
_entity.id
_entity.type
_entity.pdbx_description
1 polymer ?
#
loop_
_entity_poly.entity_id
_entity_poly.type
_entity_poly.pdbx_seq_one_letter_code
_entity_poly.pdbx_strand_id
1 'polypeptide(L)'
;MARNVARNGVGGLVTPLLAEARSVMYQSKAQGDPFDVIDLDPYGSPSPFLDAAVQAVSEGGLLCVTCTDMAVMAGNCSETCYSKYGAVSIKGKFCHEMALRIILHSLDLRANCYQRFVRPLLSVSADFYVRVFVQVFTGQAKAKASASKQALVFHCVGCGSHHLQRLGRVTSHGNGFKYSPATGPPVGVTCEFCGQRHQVGGPIWAEPLHDPEFVEGLLGSLERSPGRFHTEPRMLGMLSVIAEVTPGTLGTAWGDTGDSPGVTVVALR
;
A
#
# COMPACT_ATOMS: atom_id res chain seq x y z
N MET A 1 -10.39 24.81 9.47
CA MET A 1 -10.87 23.60 10.18
C MET A 1 -11.77 23.92 11.38
N ALA A 2 -11.37 24.78 12.31
CA ALA A 2 -12.13 25.10 13.54
C ALA A 2 -13.62 25.45 13.31
N ARG A 3 -13.93 26.27 12.29
CA ARG A 3 -15.32 26.59 11.91
C ARG A 3 -16.16 25.36 11.56
N ASN A 4 -15.57 24.38 10.88
CA ASN A 4 -16.27 23.14 10.51
C ASN A 4 -16.47 22.23 11.72
N VAL A 5 -15.48 22.16 12.61
CA VAL A 5 -15.60 21.43 13.90
C VAL A 5 -16.76 21.98 14.71
N ALA A 6 -16.83 23.31 14.87
CA ALA A 6 -17.92 23.98 15.57
C ALA A 6 -19.28 23.76 14.89
N ARG A 7 -19.34 23.90 13.56
CA ARG A 7 -20.57 23.69 12.77
C ARG A 7 -21.16 22.30 12.94
N ASN A 8 -20.33 21.27 13.11
CA ASN A 8 -20.76 19.87 13.28
C ASN A 8 -20.90 19.45 14.76
N GLY A 9 -20.56 20.32 15.71
CA GLY A 9 -20.68 20.02 17.14
C GLY A 9 -19.72 18.93 17.66
N VAL A 10 -18.59 18.69 16.97
CA VAL A 10 -17.66 17.58 17.26
C VAL A 10 -16.39 18.00 18.00
N GLY A 11 -16.42 19.15 18.69
CA GLY A 11 -15.24 19.72 19.35
C GLY A 11 -14.63 18.87 20.47
N GLY A 12 -15.42 17.97 21.09
CA GLY A 12 -14.93 17.01 22.08
C GLY A 12 -14.25 15.78 21.48
N LEU A 13 -14.35 15.58 20.16
CA LEU A 13 -13.81 14.41 19.45
C LEU A 13 -12.70 14.80 18.45
N VAL A 14 -12.73 16.03 17.94
CA VAL A 14 -11.84 16.49 16.86
C VAL A 14 -11.01 17.67 17.32
N THR A 15 -9.68 17.50 17.31
CA THR A 15 -8.72 18.56 17.57
C THR A 15 -8.12 19.05 16.25
N PRO A 16 -8.47 20.27 15.77
CA PRO A 16 -7.84 20.84 14.59
C PRO A 16 -6.42 21.32 14.94
N LEU A 17 -5.43 20.90 14.16
CA LEU A 17 -4.04 21.29 14.35
C LEU A 17 -3.49 22.00 13.10
N LEU A 18 -2.87 23.16 13.30
CA LEU A 18 -2.12 23.87 12.26
C LEU A 18 -0.63 23.64 12.51
N ALA A 19 -0.07 22.63 11.86
CA ALA A 19 1.33 22.27 11.97
C ALA A 19 1.80 21.56 10.69
N GLU A 20 3.11 21.41 10.56
CA GLU A 20 3.69 20.61 9.49
C GLU A 20 3.49 19.11 9.78
N ALA A 21 2.92 18.38 8.81
CA ALA A 21 2.44 17.01 9.00
C ALA A 21 3.52 16.02 9.46
N ARG A 22 4.74 16.10 8.91
CA ARG A 22 5.85 15.21 9.31
C ARG A 22 6.25 15.47 10.76
N SER A 23 6.28 16.73 11.16
CA SER A 23 6.62 17.16 12.52
C SER A 23 5.61 16.61 13.53
N VAL A 24 4.31 16.67 13.22
CA VAL A 24 3.25 16.08 14.07
C VAL A 24 3.46 14.58 14.25
N MET A 25 3.71 13.86 13.15
CA MET A 25 3.95 12.41 13.20
C MET A 25 5.20 12.05 14.01
N TYR A 26 6.31 12.76 13.81
CA TYR A 26 7.54 12.51 14.58
C TYR A 26 7.39 12.87 16.06
N GLN A 27 6.65 13.94 16.38
CA GLN A 27 6.39 14.34 17.76
C GLN A 27 5.53 13.30 18.49
N SER A 28 4.45 12.82 17.87
CA SER A 28 3.60 11.76 18.42
C SER A 28 4.42 10.50 18.73
N LYS A 29 5.26 10.06 17.78
CA LYS A 29 6.18 8.94 17.99
C LYS A 29 7.14 9.20 19.17
N ALA A 30 7.75 10.39 19.22
CA ALA A 30 8.72 10.74 20.26
C ALA A 30 8.10 10.83 21.66
N GLN A 31 6.82 11.18 21.73
CA GLN A 31 6.04 11.25 22.97
C GLN A 31 5.52 9.88 23.43
N GLY A 32 5.69 8.83 22.62
CA GLY A 32 5.17 7.50 22.91
C GLY A 32 3.65 7.40 22.74
N ASP A 33 3.06 8.29 21.94
CA ASP A 33 1.62 8.36 21.68
C ASP A 33 1.35 8.18 20.17
N PRO A 34 1.61 6.97 19.62
CA PRO A 34 1.45 6.71 18.20
C PRO A 34 -0.03 6.68 17.78
N PHE A 35 -0.31 6.98 16.51
CA PHE A 35 -1.67 6.99 15.98
C PHE A 35 -2.14 5.60 15.58
N ASP A 36 -3.38 5.23 15.92
CA ASP A 36 -4.00 3.97 15.49
C ASP A 36 -4.37 3.98 14.02
N VAL A 37 -4.77 5.14 13.51
CA VAL A 37 -5.07 5.35 12.10
C VAL A 37 -4.41 6.62 11.60
N ILE A 38 -3.68 6.52 10.50
CA ILE A 38 -3.12 7.67 9.77
C ILE A 38 -3.72 7.67 8.36
N ASP A 39 -4.35 8.78 7.96
CA ASP A 39 -4.80 9.01 6.59
C ASP A 39 -3.97 10.12 5.93
N LEU A 40 -3.10 9.73 4.99
CA LEU A 40 -2.30 10.62 4.17
C LEU A 40 -3.03 10.91 2.85
N ASP A 41 -3.51 12.14 2.68
CA ASP A 41 -4.20 12.59 1.47
C ASP A 41 -3.59 13.90 0.90
N PRO A 42 -2.30 13.90 0.51
CA PRO A 42 -1.65 15.10 0.02
C PRO A 42 -1.99 15.38 -1.45
N TYR A 43 -1.84 16.65 -1.85
CA TYR A 43 -1.82 17.00 -3.27
C TYR A 43 -0.57 16.45 -3.97
N GLY A 44 -0.76 15.48 -4.86
CA GLY A 44 0.29 14.86 -5.67
C GLY A 44 0.86 13.62 -5.01
N SER A 45 2.12 13.71 -4.56
CA SER A 45 2.88 12.56 -4.07
C SER A 45 2.90 12.47 -2.55
N PRO A 46 2.62 11.30 -1.96
CA PRO A 46 2.76 11.08 -0.53
C PRO A 46 4.20 10.80 -0.08
N SER A 47 5.15 10.68 -1.02
CA SER A 47 6.54 10.28 -0.75
C SER A 47 7.22 11.02 0.43
N PRO A 48 7.07 12.36 0.58
CA PRO A 48 7.71 13.08 1.70
C PRO A 48 7.19 12.67 3.08
N PHE A 49 5.98 12.12 3.17
CA PHE A 49 5.29 11.81 4.42
C PHE A 49 5.41 10.33 4.82
N LEU A 50 5.71 9.44 3.87
CA LEU A 50 5.69 8.00 4.09
C LEU A 50 6.62 7.56 5.23
N ASP A 51 7.83 8.13 5.32
CA ASP A 51 8.83 7.73 6.34
C ASP A 51 8.37 8.09 7.77
N ALA A 52 7.76 9.26 7.94
CA ALA A 52 7.20 9.68 9.22
C ALA A 52 5.96 8.84 9.57
N ALA A 53 5.09 8.54 8.59
CA ALA A 53 3.87 7.79 8.81
C ALA A 53 4.11 6.33 9.23
N VAL A 54 5.04 5.61 8.56
CA VAL A 54 5.37 4.23 8.95
C VAL A 54 6.00 4.13 10.34
N GLN A 55 6.50 5.24 10.90
CA GLN A 55 7.04 5.28 12.25
C GLN A 55 6.01 5.72 13.29
N ALA A 56 5.12 6.64 12.94
CA ALA A 56 4.13 7.23 13.85
C ALA A 56 2.88 6.37 14.02
N VAL A 57 2.59 5.45 13.09
CA VAL A 57 1.47 4.52 13.22
C VAL A 57 1.76 3.48 14.31
N SER A 58 0.76 3.16 15.13
CA SER A 58 0.84 2.19 16.21
C SER A 58 1.06 0.76 15.68
N GLU A 59 1.38 -0.17 16.57
CA GLU A 59 1.58 -1.58 16.20
C GLU A 59 0.25 -2.19 15.74
N GLY A 60 0.20 -2.64 14.48
CA GLY A 60 -1.04 -3.12 13.87
C GLY A 60 -2.03 -2.02 13.44
N GLY A 61 -1.63 -0.75 13.60
CA GLY A 61 -2.43 0.41 13.18
C GLY A 61 -2.60 0.48 11.66
N LEU A 62 -3.63 1.21 11.24
CA LEU A 62 -4.05 1.37 9.85
C LEU A 62 -3.42 2.62 9.22
N LEU A 63 -2.72 2.44 8.11
CA LEU A 63 -2.20 3.52 7.30
C LEU A 63 -2.95 3.56 5.96
N CYS A 64 -3.68 4.65 5.73
CA CYS A 64 -4.36 4.97 4.49
C CYS A 64 -3.49 5.97 3.71
N VAL A 65 -3.20 5.69 2.45
CA VAL A 65 -2.38 6.57 1.61
C VAL A 65 -3.07 6.79 0.27
N THR A 66 -3.39 8.05 -0.02
CA THR A 66 -3.78 8.50 -1.36
C THR A 66 -2.56 8.99 -2.13
N CYS A 67 -2.50 8.67 -3.41
CA CYS A 67 -1.56 9.26 -4.36
C CYS A 67 -2.31 9.72 -5.61
N THR A 68 -2.21 11.01 -5.92
CA THR A 68 -2.82 11.61 -7.13
C THR A 68 -1.80 11.82 -8.25
N ASP A 69 -0.53 11.43 -8.04
CA ASP A 69 0.57 11.58 -9.00
C ASP A 69 0.62 10.45 -10.05
N MET A 70 -0.54 10.14 -10.64
CA MET A 70 -0.68 9.04 -11.59
C MET A 70 0.11 9.25 -12.87
N ALA A 71 0.33 10.49 -13.31
CA ALA A 71 1.16 10.76 -14.48
C ALA A 71 2.59 10.24 -14.31
N VAL A 72 3.15 10.38 -13.10
CA VAL A 72 4.48 9.87 -12.75
C VAL A 72 4.45 8.34 -12.66
N MET A 73 3.50 7.76 -11.92
CA MET A 73 3.47 6.31 -11.67
C MET A 73 3.01 5.48 -12.89
N ALA A 74 2.29 6.10 -13.84
CA ALA A 74 1.81 5.43 -15.05
C ALA A 74 2.84 5.35 -16.18
N GLY A 75 4.09 5.76 -15.94
CA GLY A 75 5.20 5.58 -16.88
C GLY A 75 5.50 6.77 -17.80
N ASN A 76 4.96 7.96 -17.53
CA ASN A 76 5.32 9.15 -18.34
C ASN A 76 6.63 9.81 -17.87
N CYS A 77 6.98 9.67 -16.59
CA CYS A 77 8.16 10.32 -15.97
C CYS A 77 8.87 9.32 -15.03
N SER A 78 9.51 8.30 -15.61
CA SER A 78 10.08 7.19 -14.84
C SER A 78 11.24 7.60 -13.93
N GLU A 79 12.01 8.62 -14.32
CA GLU A 79 13.05 9.23 -13.48
C GLU A 79 12.46 9.91 -12.24
N THR A 80 11.32 10.60 -12.41
CA THR A 80 10.57 11.21 -11.31
C THR A 80 9.96 10.15 -10.41
N CYS A 81 9.45 9.05 -10.99
CA CYS A 81 8.92 7.91 -10.25
C CYS A 81 10.02 7.26 -9.38
N TYR A 82 11.22 7.09 -9.94
CA TYR A 82 12.35 6.52 -9.22
C TYR A 82 12.79 7.42 -8.05
N SER A 83 12.90 8.73 -8.28
CA SER A 83 13.24 9.71 -7.24
C SER A 83 12.24 9.71 -6.07
N LYS A 84 10.94 9.63 -6.36
CA LYS A 84 9.88 9.67 -5.33
C LYS A 84 9.68 8.33 -4.62
N TYR A 85 9.68 7.23 -5.36
CA TYR A 85 9.17 5.94 -4.86
C TYR A 85 10.21 4.83 -4.82
N GLY A 86 11.43 5.06 -5.33
CA GLY A 86 12.47 4.03 -5.44
C GLY A 86 12.21 2.99 -6.53
N ALA A 87 11.27 3.27 -7.45
CA ALA A 87 10.83 2.35 -8.49
C ALA A 87 10.73 3.01 -9.85
N VAL A 88 11.09 2.28 -10.91
CA VAL A 88 10.97 2.72 -12.31
C VAL A 88 9.60 2.29 -12.84
N SER A 89 8.73 3.25 -13.15
CA SER A 89 7.46 3.00 -13.83
C SER A 89 7.65 2.63 -15.30
N ILE A 90 6.80 1.76 -15.83
CA ILE A 90 6.74 1.42 -17.26
C ILE A 90 5.37 1.85 -17.79
N LYS A 91 5.36 2.44 -18.98
CA LYS A 91 4.13 2.76 -19.69
C LYS A 91 3.55 1.49 -20.31
N GLY A 92 2.36 1.09 -19.88
CA GLY A 92 1.67 -0.10 -20.38
C GLY A 92 0.20 -0.10 -19.99
N LYS A 93 -0.57 -1.08 -20.48
CA LYS A 93 -2.01 -1.21 -20.16
C LYS A 93 -2.26 -1.52 -18.68
N PHE A 94 -1.26 -2.06 -17.98
CA PHE A 94 -1.28 -2.41 -16.56
C PHE A 94 -0.77 -1.27 -15.66
N CYS A 95 -0.63 -0.03 -16.17
CA CYS A 95 -0.03 1.08 -15.43
C CYS A 95 -0.73 1.40 -14.11
N HIS A 96 -2.05 1.24 -14.03
CA HIS A 96 -2.83 1.45 -12.80
C HIS A 96 -2.47 0.43 -11.71
N GLU A 97 -2.35 -0.84 -12.07
CA GLU A 97 -1.91 -1.88 -11.13
C GLU A 97 -0.44 -1.68 -10.76
N MET A 98 0.41 -1.32 -11.72
CA MET A 98 1.82 -1.01 -11.45
C MET A 98 1.95 0.13 -10.44
N ALA A 99 1.13 1.18 -10.55
CA ALA A 99 1.11 2.29 -9.60
C ALA A 99 0.78 1.84 -8.18
N LEU A 100 -0.23 0.98 -8.00
CA LEU A 100 -0.57 0.37 -6.70
C LEU A 100 0.63 -0.42 -6.14
N ARG A 101 1.27 -1.22 -6.98
CA ARG A 101 2.44 -2.02 -6.57
C ARG A 101 3.67 -1.17 -6.27
N ILE A 102 3.85 -0.02 -6.94
CA ILE A 102 4.92 0.95 -6.68
C ILE A 102 4.73 1.62 -5.32
N ILE A 103 3.52 2.08 -4.99
CA ILE A 103 3.31 2.73 -3.68
C ILE A 103 3.46 1.72 -2.53
N LEU A 104 3.00 0.47 -2.71
CA LEU A 104 3.22 -0.60 -1.72
C LEU A 104 4.70 -0.95 -1.58
N HIS A 105 5.47 -1.02 -2.68
CA HIS A 105 6.92 -1.17 -2.64
C HIS A 105 7.58 -0.06 -1.81
N SER A 106 7.22 1.19 -2.13
CA SER A 106 7.73 2.40 -1.50
C SER A 106 7.43 2.45 0.02
N LEU A 107 6.25 1.98 0.43
CA LEU A 107 5.84 1.83 1.83
C LEU A 107 6.63 0.72 2.55
N ASP A 108 6.69 -0.48 1.97
CA ASP A 108 7.42 -1.62 2.56
C ASP A 108 8.90 -1.28 2.72
N LEU A 109 9.53 -0.69 1.70
CA LEU A 109 10.94 -0.27 1.73
C LEU A 109 11.24 0.65 2.91
N ARG A 110 10.39 1.66 3.15
CA ARG A 110 10.55 2.60 4.27
C ARG A 110 10.28 1.94 5.62
N ALA A 111 9.25 1.09 5.72
CA ALA A 111 8.96 0.36 6.95
C ALA A 111 10.12 -0.57 7.36
N ASN A 112 10.75 -1.25 6.39
CA ASN A 112 11.84 -2.18 6.65
C ASN A 112 13.08 -1.53 7.29
N CYS A 113 13.35 -0.25 7.00
CA CYS A 113 14.42 0.52 7.65
C CYS A 113 14.29 0.53 9.18
N TYR A 114 13.07 0.38 9.69
CA TYR A 114 12.74 0.39 11.11
C TYR A 114 12.40 -1.00 11.66
N GLN A 115 12.77 -2.09 10.96
CA GLN A 115 12.39 -3.47 11.30
C GLN A 115 10.87 -3.70 11.33
N ARG A 116 10.11 -2.83 10.65
CA ARG A 116 8.67 -2.94 10.46
C ARG A 116 8.36 -3.50 9.07
N PHE A 117 7.16 -4.00 8.86
CA PHE A 117 6.67 -4.48 7.58
C PHE A 117 5.22 -4.05 7.36
N VAL A 118 4.83 -3.95 6.11
CA VAL A 118 3.45 -3.62 5.72
C VAL A 118 2.67 -4.86 5.32
N ARG A 119 1.40 -4.92 5.73
CA ARG A 119 0.39 -5.88 5.28
C ARG A 119 -0.67 -5.11 4.48
N PRO A 120 -0.73 -5.25 3.14
CA PRO A 120 -1.81 -4.68 2.35
C PRO A 120 -3.15 -5.28 2.74
N LEU A 121 -4.17 -4.44 2.90
CA LEU A 121 -5.56 -4.84 3.16
C LEU A 121 -6.44 -4.61 1.94
N LEU A 122 -6.30 -3.43 1.32
CA LEU A 122 -7.09 -3.03 0.18
C LEU A 122 -6.29 -2.02 -0.66
N SER A 123 -6.28 -2.19 -1.98
CA SER A 123 -5.57 -1.31 -2.91
C SER A 123 -6.49 -0.94 -4.06
N VAL A 124 -6.84 0.33 -4.21
CA VAL A 124 -7.84 0.80 -5.17
C VAL A 124 -7.22 1.80 -6.13
N SER A 125 -7.46 1.60 -7.43
CA SER A 125 -7.27 2.63 -8.44
C SER A 125 -8.64 3.17 -8.83
N ALA A 126 -8.89 4.46 -8.58
CA ALA A 126 -10.16 5.10 -8.88
C ALA A 126 -9.92 6.42 -9.62
N ASP A 127 -10.40 6.49 -10.87
CA ASP A 127 -10.29 7.65 -11.75
C ASP A 127 -8.82 8.12 -11.91
N PHE A 128 -8.42 9.16 -11.18
CA PHE A 128 -7.12 9.83 -11.29
C PHE A 128 -6.20 9.62 -10.08
N TYR A 129 -6.61 8.79 -9.12
CA TYR A 129 -5.82 8.52 -7.93
C TYR A 129 -5.76 7.02 -7.61
N VAL A 130 -4.73 6.66 -6.86
CA VAL A 130 -4.63 5.36 -6.21
C VAL A 130 -4.69 5.55 -4.71
N ARG A 131 -5.33 4.61 -4.02
CA ARG A 131 -5.43 4.58 -2.57
C ARG A 131 -5.09 3.19 -2.05
N VAL A 132 -4.18 3.13 -1.09
CA VAL A 132 -3.81 1.88 -0.43
C VAL A 132 -4.10 1.95 1.06
N PHE A 133 -4.59 0.83 1.59
CA PHE A 133 -4.86 0.62 2.99
C PHE A 133 -3.95 -0.50 3.45
N VAL A 134 -3.05 -0.20 4.39
CA VAL A 134 -2.07 -1.16 4.90
C VAL A 134 -2.06 -1.14 6.42
N GLN A 135 -1.77 -2.28 7.03
CA GLN A 135 -1.37 -2.33 8.43
C GLN A 135 0.14 -2.40 8.56
N VAL A 136 0.66 -1.83 9.64
CA VAL A 136 2.10 -1.78 9.88
C VAL A 136 2.43 -2.50 11.19
N PHE A 137 3.31 -3.48 11.10
CA PHE A 137 3.71 -4.32 12.23
C PHE A 137 5.23 -4.33 12.38
N THR A 138 5.71 -4.64 13.57
CA THR A 138 7.11 -4.84 13.88
C THR A 138 7.47 -6.32 13.69
N GLY A 139 8.54 -6.60 12.94
CA GLY A 139 8.93 -7.99 12.68
C GLY A 139 10.16 -8.11 11.81
N GLN A 140 11.33 -8.29 12.45
CA GLN A 140 12.61 -8.41 11.76
C GLN A 140 12.64 -9.54 10.72
N ALA A 141 12.05 -10.70 11.02
CA ALA A 141 12.02 -11.83 10.06
C ALA A 141 11.18 -11.51 8.81
N LYS A 142 10.09 -10.75 8.97
CA LYS A 142 9.24 -10.29 7.86
C LYS A 142 9.92 -9.18 7.07
N ALA A 143 10.65 -8.28 7.73
CA ALA A 143 11.47 -7.27 7.07
C ALA A 143 12.60 -7.90 6.25
N LYS A 144 13.30 -8.92 6.79
CA LYS A 144 14.30 -9.72 6.05
C LYS A 144 13.71 -10.44 4.83
N ALA A 145 12.43 -10.83 4.91
CA ALA A 145 11.71 -11.42 3.79
C ALA A 145 11.31 -10.39 2.71
N SER A 146 11.48 -9.09 2.93
CA SER A 146 10.97 -8.06 2.00
C SER A 146 11.45 -8.26 0.57
N ALA A 147 12.73 -8.54 0.36
CA ALA A 147 13.28 -8.71 -0.98
C ALA A 147 12.56 -9.81 -1.79
N SER A 148 12.03 -10.86 -1.15
CA SER A 148 11.25 -11.87 -1.87
C SER A 148 9.85 -11.42 -2.26
N LYS A 149 9.32 -10.38 -1.60
CA LYS A 149 8.02 -9.75 -1.91
C LYS A 149 8.12 -8.70 -3.02
N GLN A 150 9.33 -8.29 -3.40
CA GLN A 150 9.57 -7.28 -4.44
C GLN A 150 9.99 -7.95 -5.75
N ALA A 151 9.61 -7.37 -6.89
CA ALA A 151 10.00 -7.85 -8.21
C ALA A 151 10.37 -6.74 -9.18
N LEU A 152 11.32 -7.01 -10.08
CA LEU A 152 11.49 -6.28 -11.32
C LEU A 152 10.48 -6.78 -12.36
N VAL A 153 10.08 -5.88 -13.25
CA VAL A 153 9.20 -6.19 -14.38
C VAL A 153 10.01 -6.14 -15.67
N PHE A 154 10.02 -7.23 -16.42
CA PHE A 154 10.52 -7.27 -17.79
C PHE A 154 9.32 -7.16 -18.73
N HIS A 155 9.15 -6.03 -19.41
CA HIS A 155 8.02 -5.76 -20.29
C HIS A 155 8.45 -5.69 -21.76
N CYS A 156 7.90 -6.55 -22.62
CA CYS A 156 8.16 -6.51 -24.05
C CYS A 156 7.49 -5.30 -24.70
N VAL A 157 8.28 -4.46 -25.38
CA VAL A 157 7.76 -3.24 -26.06
C VAL A 157 6.96 -3.54 -27.32
N GLY A 158 6.99 -4.79 -27.82
CA GLY A 158 6.29 -5.22 -29.02
C GLY A 158 4.91 -5.78 -28.74
N CYS A 159 4.85 -6.96 -28.10
CA CYS A 159 3.61 -7.68 -27.86
C CYS A 159 2.99 -7.40 -26.47
N GLY A 160 3.71 -6.73 -25.58
CA GLY A 160 3.24 -6.43 -24.23
C GLY A 160 3.34 -7.59 -23.23
N SER A 161 3.93 -8.73 -23.62
CA SER A 161 4.26 -9.80 -22.66
C SER A 161 5.11 -9.24 -21.53
N HIS A 162 4.92 -9.78 -20.32
CA HIS A 162 5.68 -9.34 -19.16
C HIS A 162 6.02 -10.50 -18.24
N HIS A 163 7.18 -10.41 -17.60
CA HIS A 163 7.69 -11.41 -16.66
C HIS A 163 8.19 -10.71 -15.39
N LEU A 164 7.93 -11.32 -14.23
CA LEU A 164 8.38 -10.81 -12.94
C LEU A 164 9.65 -11.52 -12.49
N GLN A 165 10.66 -10.76 -12.09
CA GLN A 165 11.87 -11.26 -11.45
C GLN A 165 11.87 -10.84 -9.99
N ARG A 166 11.63 -11.78 -9.06
CA ARG A 166 11.77 -11.51 -7.63
C ARG A 166 13.19 -11.06 -7.31
N LEU A 167 13.38 -10.20 -6.31
CA LEU A 167 14.72 -9.75 -5.88
C LEU A 167 15.38 -10.72 -4.90
N GLY A 168 14.58 -11.41 -4.09
CA GLY A 168 15.04 -12.39 -3.10
C GLY A 168 14.25 -13.68 -3.13
N ARG A 169 14.77 -14.68 -2.42
CA ARG A 169 14.14 -15.97 -2.17
C ARG A 169 14.19 -16.28 -0.68
N VAL A 170 13.11 -16.86 -0.17
CA VAL A 170 13.04 -17.44 1.18
C VAL A 170 12.96 -18.95 1.02
N THR A 171 13.87 -19.69 1.65
CA THR A 171 13.78 -21.15 1.75
C THR A 171 13.65 -21.55 3.22
N SER A 172 12.76 -22.50 3.49
CA SER A 172 12.66 -23.12 4.82
C SER A 172 13.66 -24.27 4.91
N HIS A 173 14.49 -24.27 5.95
CA HIS A 173 15.37 -25.39 6.30
C HIS A 173 15.14 -25.75 7.76
N GLY A 174 14.39 -26.83 8.01
CA GLY A 174 14.00 -27.25 9.36
C GLY A 174 13.19 -26.15 10.06
N ASN A 175 13.67 -25.70 11.23
CA ASN A 175 13.04 -24.62 12.00
C ASN A 175 13.47 -23.20 11.58
N GLY A 176 14.34 -23.05 10.57
CA GLY A 176 14.91 -21.75 10.18
C GLY A 176 14.51 -21.30 8.78
N PHE A 177 14.50 -19.98 8.57
CA PHE A 177 14.37 -19.36 7.25
C PHE A 177 15.73 -18.89 6.74
N LYS A 178 16.07 -19.25 5.50
CA LYS A 178 17.23 -18.73 4.78
C LYS A 178 16.76 -17.72 3.74
N TYR A 179 17.37 -16.54 3.76
CA TYR A 179 17.15 -15.46 2.81
C TYR A 179 18.32 -15.41 1.84
N SER A 180 18.06 -15.50 0.54
CA SER A 180 19.11 -15.42 -0.48
C SER A 180 18.67 -14.51 -1.63
N PRO A 181 19.61 -13.97 -2.42
CA PRO A 181 19.28 -13.36 -3.70
C PRO A 181 18.50 -14.34 -4.59
N ALA A 182 17.62 -13.80 -5.43
CA ALA A 182 16.97 -14.58 -6.48
C ALA A 182 17.93 -14.82 -7.67
N THR A 183 17.68 -15.87 -8.43
CA THR A 183 18.38 -16.15 -9.70
C THR A 183 17.58 -15.59 -10.86
N GLY A 184 18.25 -15.03 -11.86
CA GLY A 184 17.63 -14.39 -13.01
C GLY A 184 18.64 -14.00 -14.10
N PRO A 185 18.21 -13.29 -15.15
CA PRO A 185 16.83 -12.88 -15.45
C PRO A 185 15.93 -14.04 -15.90
N PRO A 186 14.59 -13.89 -15.87
CA PRO A 186 13.65 -14.94 -16.26
C PRO A 186 13.37 -14.92 -17.78
N VAL A 187 14.03 -14.01 -18.51
CA VAL A 187 13.86 -13.79 -19.95
C VAL A 187 15.22 -13.71 -20.63
N GLY A 188 15.25 -14.02 -21.93
CA GLY A 188 16.42 -13.76 -22.77
C GLY A 188 16.58 -12.28 -23.12
N VAL A 189 17.56 -11.98 -23.98
CA VAL A 189 17.84 -10.62 -24.47
C VAL A 189 16.64 -10.04 -25.23
N THR A 190 15.91 -10.89 -25.96
CA THR A 190 14.72 -10.53 -26.75
C THR A 190 13.52 -11.37 -26.30
N CYS A 191 12.33 -10.87 -26.62
CA CYS A 191 11.06 -11.53 -26.33
C CYS A 191 10.92 -12.81 -27.17
N GLU A 192 10.59 -13.91 -26.49
CA GLU A 192 10.38 -15.22 -27.12
C GLU A 192 9.19 -15.25 -28.08
N PHE A 193 8.22 -14.35 -27.90
CA PHE A 193 6.99 -14.31 -28.71
C PHE A 193 7.10 -13.48 -29.99
N CYS A 194 7.87 -12.37 -29.97
CA CYS A 194 7.91 -11.44 -31.10
C CYS A 194 9.29 -10.87 -31.44
N GLY A 195 10.35 -11.33 -30.76
CA GLY A 195 11.74 -10.90 -31.02
C GLY A 195 12.07 -9.45 -30.60
N GLN A 196 11.11 -8.68 -30.11
CA GLN A 196 11.33 -7.30 -29.65
C GLN A 196 12.03 -7.25 -28.29
N ARG A 197 12.63 -6.10 -27.96
CA ARG A 197 13.35 -5.88 -26.69
C ARG A 197 12.42 -5.81 -25.48
N HIS A 198 12.97 -6.08 -24.30
CA HIS A 198 12.32 -5.83 -23.02
C HIS A 198 12.75 -4.48 -22.44
N GLN A 199 11.79 -3.74 -21.87
CA GLN A 199 12.04 -2.68 -20.90
C GLN A 199 12.06 -3.29 -19.49
N VAL A 200 12.88 -2.73 -18.62
CA VAL A 200 12.98 -3.14 -17.21
C VAL A 200 12.37 -2.03 -16.34
N GLY A 201 11.53 -2.44 -15.39
CA GLY A 201 10.90 -1.55 -14.43
C GLY A 201 10.84 -2.15 -13.04
N GLY A 202 10.24 -1.41 -12.11
CA GLY A 202 10.22 -1.72 -10.69
C GLY A 202 11.46 -1.19 -9.94
N PRO A 203 11.73 -1.72 -8.74
CA PRO A 203 11.01 -2.83 -8.10
C PRO A 203 9.55 -2.47 -7.78
N ILE A 204 8.67 -3.47 -7.82
CA ILE A 204 7.26 -3.35 -7.46
C ILE A 204 6.88 -4.42 -6.44
N TRP A 205 5.83 -4.17 -5.66
CA TRP A 205 5.22 -5.18 -4.79
C TRP A 205 4.63 -6.32 -5.62
N ALA A 206 5.09 -7.54 -5.38
CA ALA A 206 4.70 -8.73 -6.15
C ALA A 206 3.85 -9.73 -5.35
N GLU A 207 3.46 -9.38 -4.13
CA GLU A 207 2.50 -10.14 -3.31
C GLU A 207 1.05 -9.66 -3.55
N PRO A 208 0.04 -10.28 -2.91
CA PRO A 208 -1.35 -9.84 -3.01
C PRO A 208 -1.53 -8.35 -2.66
N LEU A 209 -2.48 -7.73 -3.37
CA LEU A 209 -2.86 -6.32 -3.19
C LEU A 209 -3.99 -6.14 -2.16
N HIS A 210 -4.67 -7.23 -1.84
CA HIS A 210 -5.89 -7.28 -1.04
C HIS A 210 -5.80 -8.42 -0.03
N ASP A 211 -6.40 -8.20 1.13
CA ASP A 211 -6.67 -9.22 2.13
C ASP A 211 -8.14 -9.69 1.94
N PRO A 212 -8.38 -10.97 1.59
CA PRO A 212 -9.73 -11.45 1.27
C PRO A 212 -10.70 -11.26 2.44
N GLU A 213 -10.26 -11.60 3.66
CA GLU A 213 -11.10 -11.52 4.86
C GLU A 213 -11.49 -10.07 5.18
N PHE A 214 -10.56 -9.13 5.01
CA PHE A 214 -10.84 -7.71 5.16
C PHE A 214 -11.86 -7.20 4.13
N VAL A 215 -11.74 -7.62 2.86
CA VAL A 215 -12.66 -7.23 1.79
C VAL A 215 -14.06 -7.79 2.05
N GLU A 216 -14.17 -9.06 2.43
CA GLU A 216 -15.44 -9.70 2.79
C GLU A 216 -16.08 -9.04 4.02
N GLY A 217 -15.27 -8.74 5.05
CA GLY A 217 -15.71 -8.02 6.24
C GLY A 217 -16.25 -6.62 5.93
N LEU A 218 -15.64 -5.92 4.96
CA LEU A 218 -16.08 -4.60 4.51
C LEU A 218 -17.40 -4.69 3.73
N LEU A 219 -17.55 -5.67 2.84
CA LEU A 219 -18.81 -5.95 2.13
C LEU A 219 -19.95 -6.23 3.12
N GLY A 220 -19.73 -7.15 4.07
CA GLY A 220 -20.74 -7.47 5.08
C GLY A 220 -21.08 -6.27 5.98
N SER A 221 -20.13 -5.36 6.21
CA SER A 221 -20.38 -4.13 6.97
C SER A 221 -21.24 -3.12 6.20
N LEU A 222 -21.10 -3.04 4.87
CA LEU A 222 -21.97 -2.21 4.02
C LEU A 222 -23.39 -2.78 3.99
N GLU A 223 -23.55 -4.10 3.87
CA GLU A 223 -24.85 -4.77 3.87
C GLU A 223 -25.61 -4.60 5.19
N ARG A 224 -24.90 -4.61 6.33
CA ARG A 224 -25.50 -4.38 7.67
C ARG A 224 -25.92 -2.93 7.93
N SER A 225 -25.47 -1.97 7.12
CA SER A 225 -25.73 -0.54 7.34
C SER A 225 -26.10 0.18 6.04
N PRO A 226 -27.19 -0.24 5.37
CA PRO A 226 -27.56 0.30 4.08
C PRO A 226 -27.94 1.78 4.17
N GLY A 227 -27.50 2.56 3.19
CA GLY A 227 -27.78 4.00 3.09
C GLY A 227 -26.92 4.87 4.02
N ARG A 228 -25.92 4.31 4.71
CA ARG A 228 -25.02 5.08 5.58
C ARG A 228 -24.14 6.03 4.78
N PHE A 229 -23.79 5.67 3.55
CA PHE A 229 -22.91 6.46 2.70
C PHE A 229 -23.57 6.77 1.36
N HIS A 230 -23.53 8.03 0.92
CA HIS A 230 -24.06 8.40 -0.39
C HIS A 230 -23.36 7.68 -1.56
N THR A 231 -22.10 7.26 -1.37
CA THR A 231 -21.29 6.55 -2.37
C THR A 231 -21.36 5.03 -2.23
N GLU A 232 -22.27 4.50 -1.42
CA GLU A 232 -22.41 3.06 -1.15
C GLU A 232 -22.55 2.20 -2.41
N PRO A 233 -23.36 2.54 -3.43
CA PRO A 233 -23.44 1.74 -4.66
C PRO A 233 -22.10 1.61 -5.39
N ARG A 234 -21.29 2.68 -5.37
CA ARG A 234 -19.95 2.68 -5.96
C ARG A 234 -18.98 1.82 -5.16
N MET A 235 -19.05 1.88 -3.83
CA MET A 235 -18.21 1.05 -2.95
C MET A 235 -18.54 -0.43 -3.10
N LEU A 236 -19.83 -0.79 -3.11
CA LEU A 236 -20.28 -2.16 -3.35
C LEU A 236 -19.77 -2.68 -4.69
N GLY A 237 -20.04 -1.96 -5.80
CA GLY A 237 -19.59 -2.40 -7.12
C GLY A 237 -18.08 -2.61 -7.22
N MET A 238 -17.29 -1.72 -6.62
CA MET A 238 -15.84 -1.84 -6.61
C MET A 238 -15.34 -3.00 -5.74
N LEU A 239 -15.87 -3.15 -4.53
CA LEU A 239 -15.48 -4.21 -3.61
C LEU A 239 -15.91 -5.59 -4.10
N SER A 240 -17.06 -5.71 -4.76
CA SER A 240 -17.51 -6.97 -5.38
C SER A 240 -16.53 -7.43 -6.46
N VAL A 241 -16.10 -6.53 -7.36
CA VAL A 241 -15.09 -6.88 -8.37
C VAL A 241 -13.76 -7.28 -7.72
N ILE A 242 -13.34 -6.58 -6.66
CA ILE A 242 -12.12 -6.92 -5.91
C ILE A 242 -12.22 -8.30 -5.24
N ALA A 243 -13.38 -8.62 -4.66
CA ALA A 243 -13.63 -9.92 -4.04
C ALA A 243 -13.56 -11.06 -5.07
N GLU A 244 -14.13 -10.87 -6.26
CA GLU A 244 -14.10 -11.87 -7.33
C GLU A 244 -12.68 -12.19 -7.84
N VAL A 245 -11.79 -11.19 -7.87
CA VAL A 245 -10.41 -11.37 -8.36
C VAL A 245 -9.42 -11.80 -7.28
N THR A 246 -9.86 -11.90 -6.02
CA THR A 246 -9.01 -12.31 -4.90
C THR A 246 -9.35 -13.77 -4.54
N PRO A 247 -8.50 -14.77 -4.85
CA PRO A 247 -8.81 -16.15 -4.51
C PRO A 247 -8.88 -16.31 -2.97
N GLY A 248 -10.01 -16.81 -2.47
CA GLY A 248 -10.20 -17.10 -1.06
C GLY A 248 -9.14 -18.08 -0.54
N THR A 249 -8.36 -17.66 0.44
CA THR A 249 -7.53 -18.54 1.25
C THR A 249 -8.21 -18.70 2.60
N LEU A 250 -8.65 -19.92 2.92
CA LEU A 250 -9.28 -20.27 4.19
C LEU A 250 -8.28 -20.14 5.36
N GLY A 251 -8.61 -19.33 6.36
CA GLY A 251 -7.97 -19.25 7.69
C GLY A 251 -7.33 -17.88 7.93
N THR A 252 -7.68 -17.11 8.96
CA THR A 252 -8.14 -17.40 10.33
C THR A 252 -9.00 -16.24 10.83
N ALA A 253 -10.15 -16.56 11.41
CA ALA A 253 -11.13 -15.63 11.96
C ALA A 253 -10.53 -14.38 12.63
N TRP A 254 -11.01 -13.21 12.19
CA TRP A 254 -10.89 -11.96 12.91
C TRP A 254 -11.49 -12.14 14.31
N GLY A 255 -10.64 -12.12 15.33
CA GLY A 255 -11.09 -12.05 16.71
C GLY A 255 -11.77 -10.72 16.95
N ASP A 256 -13.04 -10.76 17.36
CA ASP A 256 -13.73 -9.62 17.97
C ASP A 256 -12.87 -9.11 19.13
N THR A 257 -12.28 -7.93 18.94
CA THR A 257 -11.67 -7.19 20.06
C THR A 257 -12.79 -6.39 20.70
N GLY A 258 -13.31 -6.93 21.80
CA GLY A 258 -14.21 -6.21 22.70
C GLY A 258 -13.61 -4.88 23.15
N ASP A 259 -14.49 -3.91 23.39
CA ASP A 259 -14.26 -2.57 23.94
C ASP A 259 -12.80 -2.09 23.88
N SER A 260 -12.46 -1.50 22.73
CA SER A 260 -11.15 -0.88 22.54
C SER A 260 -11.10 0.47 23.29
N PRO A 261 -9.97 0.82 23.93
CA PRO A 261 -9.74 2.19 24.38
C PRO A 261 -9.85 3.18 23.20
N GLY A 262 -10.02 4.48 23.49
CA GLY A 262 -10.25 5.50 22.45
C GLY A 262 -9.27 5.41 21.28
N VAL A 263 -9.79 5.17 20.06
CA VAL A 263 -9.00 5.06 18.83
C VAL A 263 -8.53 6.44 18.38
N THR A 264 -7.23 6.62 18.20
CA THR A 264 -6.67 7.90 17.76
C THR A 264 -6.47 7.91 16.25
N VAL A 265 -7.18 8.81 15.57
CA VAL A 265 -7.12 8.98 14.10
C VAL A 265 -6.52 10.33 13.76
N VAL A 266 -5.50 10.35 12.89
CA VAL A 266 -4.96 11.58 12.31
C VAL A 266 -5.20 11.60 10.80
N ALA A 267 -5.80 12.68 10.30
CA ALA A 267 -5.99 12.92 8.88
C ALA A 267 -5.12 14.10 8.45
N LEU A 268 -4.22 13.86 7.49
CA LEU A 268 -3.23 14.81 6.99
C LEU A 268 -3.56 15.12 5.54
N ARG A 269 -4.02 16.35 5.30
CA ARG A 269 -4.41 16.89 3.99
C ARG A 269 -3.46 18.00 3.56
#